data_AF-A0A537DDY9-F1
#
_entry.id   AF-A0A537DDY9-F1
#
_cell.length_a   1.000
_cell.length_b   1.000
_cell.length_c   1.000
_cell.angle_alpha   90.00
_cell.angle_beta   90.00
_cell.angle_gamma   90.00
#
_symmetry.space_group_name_H-M   'P 1'
#
loop_
_entity.id
_entity.type
_entity.pdbx_description
1 polymer ?
#
loop_
_entity_poly.entity_id
_entity_poly.type
_entity_poly.pdbx_seq_one_letter_code
_entity_poly.pdbx_strand_id
1 'polypeptide(L)'
;MIVPQLLTLDTTGLSPDPAEILELGRGVFALVLFAISVYAWSKRKQPALLIVAAAFLPFFAKTILDVFYPKSALLDLARPLFDFIALALFFVAIVIRPRKDLGKGTA
;
A
#
# COMPACT_ATOMS: atom_id res chain seq x y z
N MET A 1 -31.35 28.56 -37.26
CA MET A 1 -30.80 27.20 -37.47
C MET A 1 -30.68 26.55 -36.10
N ILE A 2 -31.51 25.55 -35.81
CA ILE A 2 -31.51 24.80 -34.55
C ILE A 2 -30.61 23.59 -34.79
N VAL A 3 -29.41 23.59 -34.22
CA VAL A 3 -28.53 22.42 -34.25
C VAL A 3 -29.17 21.37 -33.34
N PRO A 4 -29.52 20.17 -33.83
CA PRO A 4 -30.08 19.14 -32.97
C PRO A 4 -28.99 18.71 -31.98
N GLN A 5 -29.31 18.74 -30.69
CA GLN A 5 -28.49 18.16 -29.64
C GLN A 5 -28.52 16.64 -29.80
N LEU A 6 -27.70 16.15 -30.72
CA LEU A 6 -27.32 14.76 -30.85
C LEU A 6 -26.65 14.36 -29.55
N LEU A 7 -27.43 13.77 -28.64
CA LEU A 7 -27.09 12.58 -27.85
C LEU A 7 -25.57 12.35 -27.72
N THR A 8 -24.89 13.26 -27.03
CA THR A 8 -23.64 12.91 -26.33
C THR A 8 -24.08 11.98 -25.22
N LEU A 9 -24.17 10.68 -25.52
CA LEU A 9 -24.18 9.65 -24.49
C LEU A 9 -23.01 9.97 -23.56
N ASP A 10 -23.33 10.27 -22.29
CA ASP A 10 -22.39 10.36 -21.18
C ASP A 10 -21.66 9.03 -21.00
N THR A 11 -20.70 8.73 -21.87
CA THR A 11 -19.74 7.63 -21.67
C THR A 11 -18.69 7.98 -20.62
N THR A 12 -18.71 9.21 -20.10
CA THR A 12 -17.94 9.67 -18.93
C THR A 12 -18.36 9.00 -17.62
N GLY A 13 -19.54 8.39 -17.54
CA GLY A 13 -19.99 7.66 -16.36
C GLY A 13 -19.43 6.23 -16.20
N LEU A 14 -18.65 5.73 -17.17
CA LEU A 14 -18.12 4.36 -17.20
C LEU A 14 -16.60 4.27 -17.24
N SER A 15 -15.88 5.40 -17.25
CA SER A 15 -14.42 5.39 -17.09
C SER A 15 -14.11 5.53 -15.60
N PRO A 16 -13.67 4.46 -14.91
CA PRO A 16 -13.19 4.60 -13.54
C PRO A 16 -12.08 5.66 -13.50
N ASP A 17 -12.16 6.57 -12.54
CA ASP A 17 -11.16 7.62 -12.36
C ASP A 17 -9.79 6.95 -12.14
N PRO A 18 -8.75 7.27 -12.93
CA PRO A 18 -7.42 6.70 -12.75
C PRO A 18 -6.90 6.78 -11.31
N ALA A 19 -7.30 7.81 -10.55
CA ALA A 19 -6.97 7.95 -9.14
C ALA A 19 -7.59 6.84 -8.28
N GLU A 20 -8.87 6.52 -8.47
CA GLU A 20 -9.56 5.45 -7.73
C GLU A 20 -8.95 4.07 -8.03
N ILE A 21 -8.58 3.82 -9.29
CA ILE A 21 -7.90 2.57 -9.70
C ILE A 21 -6.53 2.47 -9.00
N LEU A 22 -5.80 3.57 -8.92
CA LEU A 22 -4.49 3.61 -8.29
C LEU A 22 -4.59 3.42 -6.76
N GLU A 23 -5.59 4.01 -6.11
CA GLU A 23 -5.83 3.84 -4.68
C GLU A 23 -6.17 2.39 -4.32
N LEU A 24 -7.04 1.75 -5.13
CA LEU A 24 -7.37 0.33 -4.98
C LEU A 24 -6.14 -0.54 -5.26
N GLY A 25 -5.41 -0.23 -6.33
CA GLY A 25 -4.17 -0.89 -6.72
C GLY A 25 -3.10 -0.82 -5.63
N ARG A 26 -2.99 0.30 -4.91
CA ARG A 26 -2.07 0.46 -3.76
C ARG A 26 -2.39 -0.53 -2.65
N GLY A 27 -3.67 -0.72 -2.32
CA GLY A 27 -4.09 -1.68 -1.29
C GLY A 27 -3.77 -3.12 -1.67
N VAL A 28 -4.10 -3.51 -2.91
CA VAL A 28 -3.77 -4.85 -3.44
C VAL A 28 -2.27 -5.08 -3.45
N PHE A 29 -1.50 -4.09 -3.90
CA PHE A 29 -0.05 -4.17 -3.94
C PHE A 29 0.57 -4.29 -2.55
N ALA A 30 0.06 -3.54 -1.56
CA ALA A 30 0.48 -3.67 -0.17
C ALA A 30 0.23 -5.09 0.38
N LEU A 31 -0.92 -5.70 0.05
CA LEU A 31 -1.25 -7.06 0.46
C LEU A 31 -0.32 -8.11 -0.18
N VAL A 32 0.00 -7.93 -1.47
CA VAL A 32 0.96 -8.79 -2.17
C VAL A 32 2.35 -8.67 -1.54
N LEU A 33 2.83 -7.46 -1.27
CA LEU A 33 4.13 -7.24 -0.63
C LEU A 33 4.16 -7.77 0.81
N PHE A 34 3.06 -7.64 1.55
CA PHE A 34 2.90 -8.27 2.85
C PHE A 34 3.07 -9.80 2.75
N ALA A 35 2.33 -10.44 1.84
CA ALA A 35 2.40 -11.88 1.64
C ALA A 35 3.81 -12.35 1.23
N ILE A 36 4.47 -11.64 0.32
CA ILE A 36 5.85 -11.93 -0.10
C ILE A 36 6.82 -11.77 1.08
N SER A 37 6.64 -10.73 1.91
CA SER A 37 7.48 -10.49 3.08
C SER A 37 7.34 -11.58 4.14
N VAL A 38 6.10 -12.02 4.40
CA VAL A 38 5.81 -13.15 5.31
C VAL A 38 6.38 -14.46 4.74
N TYR A 39 6.24 -14.70 3.44
CA TYR A 39 6.81 -15.89 2.78
C TYR A 39 8.33 -15.91 2.87
N ALA A 40 8.98 -14.77 2.60
CA ALA A 40 10.43 -14.61 2.72
C ALA A 40 10.90 -14.82 4.17
N TRP A 41 10.13 -14.33 5.15
CA TRP A 41 10.38 -14.60 6.56
C TRP A 41 10.29 -16.09 6.89
N SER A 42 9.26 -16.79 6.41
CA SER A 42 9.10 -18.23 6.63
C SER A 42 10.33 -19.03 6.16
N LYS A 43 10.93 -18.62 5.04
CA LYS A 43 12.14 -19.24 4.47
C LYS A 43 13.44 -18.84 5.18
N ARG A 44 13.64 -17.56 5.53
CA ARG A 44 14.93 -17.04 6.06
C ARG A 44 14.96 -16.80 7.57
N LYS A 45 13.81 -16.82 8.25
CA LYS A 45 13.61 -16.52 9.68
C LYS A 45 14.26 -15.22 10.17
N GLN A 46 14.50 -14.25 9.28
CA GLN A 46 15.11 -12.97 9.64
C GLN A 46 14.06 -12.03 10.24
N PRO A 47 14.20 -11.56 11.49
CA PRO A 47 13.18 -10.75 12.16
C PRO A 47 12.88 -9.44 11.42
N ALA A 48 13.85 -8.88 10.69
CA ALA A 48 13.66 -7.70 9.86
C ALA A 48 12.53 -7.87 8.81
N LEU A 49 12.34 -9.07 8.26
CA LEU A 49 11.29 -9.34 7.26
C LEU A 49 9.88 -9.27 7.85
N LEU A 50 9.71 -9.60 9.13
CA LEU A 50 8.42 -9.39 9.82
C LEU A 50 8.11 -7.92 10.04
N ILE A 51 9.14 -7.10 10.29
CA ILE A 51 8.97 -5.66 10.46
C ILE A 51 8.60 -5.01 9.13
N VAL A 52 9.23 -5.43 8.03
CA VAL A 52 8.83 -5.04 6.67
C VAL A 52 7.39 -5.46 6.37
N ALA A 53 7.02 -6.69 6.70
CA ALA A 53 5.64 -7.15 6.57
C ALA A 53 4.68 -6.25 7.38
N ALA A 54 5.00 -5.98 8.65
CA ALA A 54 4.22 -5.08 9.48
C ALA A 54 4.13 -3.66 8.90
N ALA A 55 5.14 -3.17 8.19
CA ALA A 55 5.13 -1.87 7.53
C ALA A 55 4.13 -1.78 6.36
N PHE A 56 3.74 -2.91 5.77
CA PHE A 56 2.73 -2.96 4.71
C PHE A 56 1.28 -2.99 5.24
N LEU A 57 1.06 -3.42 6.48
CA LEU A 57 -0.27 -3.43 7.11
C LEU A 57 -0.94 -2.04 7.16
N PRO A 58 -0.25 -0.96 7.59
CA PRO A 58 -0.80 0.39 7.59
C PRO A 58 -1.28 0.85 6.21
N PHE A 59 -0.55 0.50 5.14
CA PHE A 59 -0.94 0.84 3.77
C PHE A 59 -2.23 0.16 3.36
N PHE A 60 -2.39 -1.12 3.72
CA PHE A 60 -3.62 -1.87 3.49
C PHE A 60 -4.78 -1.35 4.33
N ALA A 61 -4.55 -1.09 5.63
CA ALA A 61 -5.56 -0.54 6.53
C ALA A 61 -6.05 0.83 6.08
N LYS A 62 -5.14 1.70 5.61
CA LYS A 62 -5.47 3.00 5.01
C LYS A 62 -6.35 2.83 3.78
N THR A 63 -6.01 1.91 2.86
CA THR A 63 -6.84 1.66 1.67
C THR A 63 -8.23 1.10 2.02
N ILE A 64 -8.36 0.22 3.03
CA ILE A 64 -9.68 -0.19 3.53
C ILE A 64 -10.45 1.03 4.04
N LEU A 65 -9.81 1.88 4.83
CA LEU A 65 -10.45 3.09 5.34
C LEU A 65 -10.93 4.04 4.23
N ASP A 66 -10.09 4.23 3.21
CA ASP A 66 -10.40 5.09 2.07
C ASP A 66 -11.61 4.53 1.29
N VAL A 67 -11.71 3.21 1.14
CA VAL A 67 -12.83 2.54 0.42
C VAL A 67 -14.13 2.51 1.23
N PHE A 68 -14.09 2.16 2.52
CA PHE A 68 -15.30 1.99 3.33
C PHE A 68 -15.79 3.28 4.00
N TYR A 69 -14.90 4.24 4.28
CA TYR A 69 -15.22 5.48 5.00
C TYR A 69 -14.57 6.73 4.37
N PRO A 70 -14.90 7.06 3.10
CA PRO A 70 -14.22 8.13 2.38
C PRO A 70 -14.41 9.54 2.98
N LYS A 71 -15.57 9.84 3.61
CA LYS A 71 -15.98 11.19 4.01
C LYS A 71 -15.91 11.51 5.52
N SER A 72 -15.28 10.66 6.32
CA SER A 72 -15.24 10.85 7.78
C SER A 72 -14.08 11.76 8.21
N ALA A 73 -14.40 12.91 8.81
CA ALA A 73 -13.43 13.91 9.30
C ALA A 73 -12.46 13.37 10.38
N LEU A 74 -12.87 12.35 11.15
CA LEU A 74 -11.97 11.70 12.12
C LEU A 74 -10.85 10.90 11.45
N LEU A 75 -11.01 10.53 10.18
CA LEU A 75 -10.02 9.73 9.42
C LEU A 75 -9.03 10.60 8.65
N ASP A 76 -9.23 11.92 8.63
CA ASP A 76 -8.28 12.86 8.02
C ASP A 76 -6.95 12.89 8.80
N LEU A 77 -6.97 12.61 10.10
CA LEU A 77 -5.75 12.41 10.90
C LEU A 77 -5.21 10.98 10.79
N ALA A 78 -6.08 9.99 10.62
CA ALA A 78 -5.70 8.58 10.56
C ALA A 78 -4.90 8.26 9.27
N ARG A 79 -5.29 8.81 8.12
CA ARG A 79 -4.59 8.59 6.83
C ARG A 79 -3.10 8.96 6.87
N PRO A 80 -2.69 10.18 7.28
CA PRO A 80 -1.27 10.52 7.41
C PRO A 80 -0.59 9.77 8.55
N LEU A 81 -1.33 9.39 9.60
CA LEU A 81 -0.79 8.55 10.68
C LEU A 81 -0.36 7.16 10.16
N PHE A 82 -1.17 6.53 9.31
CA PHE A 82 -0.80 5.24 8.70
C PHE A 82 0.46 5.35 7.82
N ASP A 83 0.59 6.43 7.05
CA ASP A 83 1.80 6.68 6.26
C ASP A 83 3.04 6.85 7.16
N PHE A 84 2.89 7.58 8.27
CA PHE A 84 3.96 7.79 9.24
C PHE A 84 4.38 6.49 9.94
N ILE A 85 3.41 5.68 10.38
CA ILE A 85 3.67 4.36 10.99
C ILE A 85 4.37 3.44 9.99
N ALA A 86 3.90 3.41 8.74
CA ALA A 86 4.54 2.61 7.70
C ALA A 86 5.99 3.05 7.49
N LEU A 87 6.23 4.36 7.34
CA LEU A 87 7.57 4.92 7.17
C LEU A 87 8.48 4.59 8.35
N ALA A 88 7.99 4.73 9.58
CA ALA A 88 8.73 4.39 10.79
C ALA A 88 9.10 2.91 10.82
N LEU A 89 8.16 2.01 10.51
CA LEU A 89 8.41 0.57 10.45
C LEU A 89 9.41 0.20 9.34
N PHE A 90 9.33 0.84 8.17
CA PHE A 90 10.34 0.69 7.12
C PHE A 90 11.73 1.10 7.60
N PHE A 91 11.83 2.24 8.28
CA PHE A 91 13.09 2.72 8.82
C PHE A 91 13.66 1.76 9.88
N VAL A 92 12.81 1.29 10.80
CA VAL A 92 13.18 0.29 11.80
C VAL A 92 13.65 -1.00 11.14
N ALA A 93 12.97 -1.47 10.10
CA ALA A 93 13.37 -2.67 9.37
C ALA A 93 14.75 -2.53 8.70
N ILE A 94 15.07 -1.35 8.16
CA ILE A 94 16.37 -1.03 7.57
C ILE A 94 17.46 -1.02 8.66
N VAL A 95 17.21 -0.35 9.78
CA VAL A 95 18.18 -0.20 10.88
C VAL A 95 18.46 -1.54 11.58
N ILE A 96 17.42 -2.35 11.80
CA ILE A 96 17.54 -3.62 12.53
C ILE A 96 18.19 -4.71 11.67
N ARG A 97 18.31 -4.52 10.34
CA ARG A 97 18.85 -5.52 9.42
C ARG A 97 20.22 -6.02 9.92
N PRO A 98 20.29 -7.24 10.50
CA PRO A 98 21.55 -7.76 10.98
C PRO A 98 22.39 -8.03 9.75
N ARG A 99 23.62 -7.52 9.70
CA ARG A 99 24.60 -7.79 8.63
C ARG A 99 25.13 -9.24 8.74
N LYS A 100 24.23 -10.22 8.78
CA LYS A 100 24.47 -11.60 8.37
C LYS A 100 24.11 -11.54 6.89
N ASP A 101 25.05 -11.42 5.95
CA ASP A 101 25.64 -12.58 5.26
C ASP A 101 26.94 -12.21 4.49
N LEU A 102 27.73 -11.22 4.93
CA LEU A 102 29.01 -10.86 4.29
C LEU A 102 30.20 -11.72 4.77
N GLY A 103 29.97 -13.03 4.94
CA GLY A 103 30.92 -13.94 5.59
C GLY A 103 30.89 -15.38 5.08
N LYS A 104 30.44 -15.62 3.84
CA LYS A 104 30.70 -16.89 3.14
C LYS A 104 31.07 -16.59 1.69
N GLY A 105 32.38 -16.50 1.45
CA GLY A 105 32.94 -16.35 0.11
C GLY A 105 34.41 -15.95 0.07
N THR A 106 35.25 -16.43 1.00
CA THR A 106 36.69 -16.55 0.78
C THR A 106 37.07 -18.02 0.96
N ALA A 107 37.26 -18.70 -0.17
CA ALA A 107 38.26 -19.73 -0.42
C ALA A 107 38.18 -20.09 -1.90
#